data_AF-A0A397U3J9-F1
#
_entry.id   AF-A0A397U3J9-F1
#
_cell.length_a   1.000
_cell.length_b   1.000
_cell.length_c   1.000
_cell.angle_alpha   90.00
_cell.angle_beta   90.00
_cell.angle_gamma   90.00
#
_symmetry.space_group_name_H-M   'P 1'
#
loop_
_entity.id
_entity.type
_entity.pdbx_description
1 polymer ?
#
loop_
_entity_poly.entity_id
_entity_poly.type
_entity_poly.pdbx_seq_one_letter_code
_entity_poly.pdbx_strand_id
1 'polypeptide(L)'
;MPWTDLSSIPGLIIRTAHAACINGTNIIYIGGSFMKETDSNFTSAFDVTTQKWSTLMTSGNLTSIERHFINCVSSGNGIYVYGGNDDLFSMIRLNVSNLIWSTFSGIMVPFVPVGYSATLLNDTSILYIGGGTNLRSGANFSYLSLDKLPLYNINDNTWSLVPTSGSIPSPRIDHGAVFIPQYNQILMFYGSSDASIWALDTLKFVWSIASISNIGGSQTSLFSFTSILVGAYIFIGFGRSNDSTDLVTNNFFLLDVSQKDNYKWVTIYDPTKQLQSVNLTTSTSSPSSNIAAIIGGIFGGLAGLIILITIAVLIVKRYGHSSHPALVTSQENLGNQPI
;
A
#
# COMPACT_ATOMS: atom_id res chain seq x y z
N MET A 1 -12.21 -7.00 28.68
CA MET A 1 -11.40 -8.20 28.39
C MET A 1 -10.38 -8.37 29.50
N PRO A 2 -10.10 -9.60 29.97
CA PRO A 2 -9.04 -9.82 30.95
C PRO A 2 -7.67 -9.53 30.32
N TRP A 3 -6.76 -8.96 31.11
CA TRP A 3 -5.35 -8.79 30.76
C TRP A 3 -4.53 -9.85 31.47
N THR A 4 -3.55 -10.41 30.76
CA THR A 4 -2.54 -11.29 31.35
C THR A 4 -1.21 -10.56 31.37
N ASP A 5 -0.65 -10.38 32.56
CA ASP A 5 0.70 -9.83 32.72
C ASP A 5 1.73 -10.92 32.43
N LEU A 6 2.61 -10.66 31.46
CA LEU A 6 3.69 -11.56 31.03
C LEU A 6 5.07 -11.07 31.51
N SER A 7 5.14 -10.03 32.34
CA SER A 7 6.39 -9.43 32.83
C SER A 7 7.23 -10.38 33.68
N SER A 8 6.62 -11.39 34.31
CA SER A 8 7.31 -12.41 35.09
C SER A 8 8.05 -13.44 34.23
N ILE A 9 7.84 -13.46 32.91
CA ILE A 9 8.49 -14.42 32.01
C ILE A 9 9.93 -13.93 31.73
N PRO A 10 10.96 -14.69 32.12
CA PRO A 10 12.34 -14.29 31.90
C PRO A 10 12.70 -14.25 30.41
N GLY A 11 13.64 -13.38 30.04
CA GLY A 11 14.14 -13.23 28.67
C GLY A 11 13.55 -12.05 27.90
N LEU A 12 12.65 -11.26 28.50
CA LEU A 12 12.18 -10.00 27.94
C LEU A 12 13.34 -8.99 27.85
N ILE A 13 13.60 -8.48 26.65
CA ILE A 13 14.56 -7.40 26.43
C ILE A 13 13.80 -6.08 26.46
N ILE A 14 14.18 -5.19 27.37
CA ILE A 14 13.60 -3.85 27.47
C ILE A 14 13.98 -3.05 26.22
N ARG A 15 12.98 -2.59 25.48
CA ARG A 15 13.15 -1.79 24.27
C ARG A 15 11.90 -0.94 23.98
N THR A 16 12.07 0.17 23.27
CA THR A 16 10.96 0.99 22.74
C THR A 16 11.12 1.23 21.25
N ALA A 17 10.05 1.66 20.59
CA ALA A 17 10.04 2.01 19.17
C ALA A 17 10.55 0.87 18.23
N HIS A 18 10.38 -0.38 18.67
CA HIS A 18 10.68 -1.58 17.91
C HIS A 18 9.45 -1.98 17.07
N ALA A 19 9.65 -2.88 16.10
CA ALA A 19 8.56 -3.51 15.37
C ALA A 19 8.31 -4.93 15.88
N ALA A 20 7.07 -5.43 15.74
CA ALA A 20 6.69 -6.80 16.09
C ALA A 20 5.83 -7.42 14.98
N CYS A 21 6.21 -8.61 14.51
CA CYS A 21 5.57 -9.33 13.41
C CYS A 21 5.30 -10.78 13.78
N ILE A 22 4.18 -11.33 13.31
CA ILE A 22 3.80 -12.72 13.57
C ILE A 22 4.41 -13.64 12.51
N ASN A 23 5.01 -14.75 12.96
CA ASN A 23 5.44 -15.87 12.13
C ASN A 23 5.03 -17.19 12.80
N GLY A 24 3.90 -17.77 12.34
CA GLY A 24 3.30 -18.94 12.99
C GLY A 24 2.92 -18.64 14.44
N THR A 25 3.49 -19.37 15.39
CA THR A 25 3.27 -19.16 16.84
C THR A 25 4.24 -18.15 17.45
N ASN A 26 5.21 -17.65 16.69
CA ASN A 26 6.19 -16.70 17.20
C ASN A 26 5.79 -15.26 16.88
N ILE A 27 5.91 -14.39 17.86
CA ILE A 27 5.99 -12.94 17.65
C ILE A 27 7.47 -12.59 17.58
N ILE A 28 7.92 -12.11 16.43
CA ILE A 28 9.29 -11.70 16.16
C ILE A 28 9.40 -10.19 16.37
N TYR A 29 10.23 -9.80 17.32
CA TYR A 29 10.53 -8.42 17.68
C TYR A 29 11.83 -7.98 17.01
N ILE A 30 11.82 -6.83 16.35
CA ILE A 30 12.93 -6.33 15.51
C ILE A 30 13.27 -4.90 15.91
N GLY A 31 14.55 -4.63 16.13
CA GLY A 31 15.08 -3.30 16.42
C GLY A 31 14.61 -2.71 17.76
N GLY A 32 14.56 -1.39 17.82
CA GLY A 32 14.21 -0.60 18.99
C GLY A 32 15.36 0.27 19.51
N SER A 33 15.08 1.08 20.53
CA SER A 33 16.07 1.84 21.31
C SER A 33 16.15 1.35 22.75
N PHE A 34 17.20 1.76 23.48
CA PHE A 34 17.47 1.44 24.89
C PHE A 34 17.78 -0.04 25.17
N MET A 35 18.24 -0.78 24.15
CA MET A 35 18.85 -2.09 24.37
C MET A 35 20.20 -1.87 25.07
N LYS A 36 20.48 -2.60 26.16
CA LYS A 36 21.81 -2.54 26.81
C LYS A 36 22.86 -3.09 25.84
N GLU A 37 24.10 -2.61 25.91
CA GLU A 37 25.20 -3.09 25.06
C GLU A 37 25.43 -4.61 25.15
N THR A 38 25.10 -5.22 26.30
CA THR A 38 25.15 -6.68 26.53
C THR A 38 23.94 -7.45 25.98
N ASP A 39 22.84 -6.75 25.66
CA ASP A 39 21.55 -7.28 25.21
C ASP A 39 21.34 -7.06 23.69
N SER A 40 22.44 -7.02 22.92
CA SER A 40 22.55 -6.61 21.50
C SER A 40 21.77 -7.47 20.48
N ASN A 41 20.70 -8.13 20.91
CA ASN A 41 19.79 -8.90 20.07
C ASN A 41 18.83 -7.96 19.33
N PHE A 42 19.26 -7.55 18.15
CA PHE A 42 18.42 -6.89 17.14
C PHE A 42 17.10 -7.64 16.91
N THR A 43 17.13 -8.98 17.01
CA THR A 43 15.96 -9.84 16.82
C THR A 43 15.72 -10.70 18.07
N SER A 44 14.48 -10.76 18.54
CA SER A 44 14.04 -11.66 19.61
C SER A 44 12.67 -12.24 19.26
N ALA A 45 12.30 -13.38 19.83
CA ALA A 45 11.03 -14.04 19.57
C ALA A 45 10.33 -14.45 20.85
N PHE A 46 9.01 -14.31 20.86
CA PHE A 46 8.13 -14.85 21.89
C PHE A 46 7.20 -15.89 21.28
N ASP A 47 7.28 -17.13 21.76
CA ASP A 47 6.35 -18.19 21.36
C ASP A 47 5.08 -18.09 22.20
N VAL A 48 3.96 -17.79 21.55
CA VAL A 48 2.67 -17.61 22.23
C VAL A 48 2.09 -18.90 22.79
N THR A 49 2.52 -20.07 22.30
CA THR A 49 2.04 -21.38 22.77
C THR A 49 2.79 -21.84 24.00
N THR A 50 4.12 -21.73 23.99
CA THR A 50 4.96 -22.13 25.14
C THR A 50 5.16 -21.01 26.15
N GLN A 51 4.78 -19.78 25.80
CA GLN A 51 4.98 -18.55 26.58
C GLN A 51 6.44 -18.37 26.99
N LYS A 52 7.36 -18.50 26.02
CA LYS A 52 8.79 -18.41 26.24
C LYS A 52 9.44 -17.42 25.29
N TRP A 53 10.35 -16.62 25.84
CA TRP A 53 11.27 -15.79 25.09
C TRP A 53 12.43 -16.64 24.55
N SER A 54 12.88 -16.30 23.34
CA SER A 54 14.09 -16.85 22.75
C SER A 54 14.83 -15.77 21.97
N THR A 55 16.15 -15.83 22.01
CA THR A 55 16.99 -15.07 21.08
C THR A 55 17.11 -15.88 19.80
N LEU A 56 16.76 -15.26 18.68
CA LEU A 56 16.95 -15.87 17.37
C LEU A 56 18.40 -15.68 16.93
N MET A 57 19.08 -16.78 16.60
CA MET A 57 20.41 -16.71 15.98
C MET A 57 20.26 -16.34 14.50
N THR A 58 20.27 -15.05 14.22
CA THR A 58 20.22 -14.53 12.84
C THR A 58 21.61 -14.32 12.26
N SER A 59 21.74 -14.47 10.95
CA SER A 59 23.00 -14.19 10.22
C SER A 59 22.73 -13.36 8.96
N GLY A 60 23.73 -13.11 8.12
CA GLY A 60 23.57 -12.38 6.86
C GLY A 60 23.88 -10.88 6.95
N ASN A 61 23.38 -10.12 5.98
CA ASN A 61 23.70 -8.69 5.85
C ASN A 61 22.68 -7.83 6.59
N LEU A 62 23.10 -7.29 7.73
CA LEU A 62 22.40 -6.25 8.48
C LEU A 62 23.18 -4.94 8.32
N THR A 63 22.59 -3.96 7.64
CA THR A 63 23.25 -2.65 7.45
C THR A 63 23.41 -1.85 8.74
N SER A 64 22.47 -2.01 9.68
CA SER A 64 22.53 -1.39 11.01
C SER A 64 21.57 -2.09 11.96
N ILE A 65 22.01 -2.21 13.22
CA ILE A 65 21.20 -2.71 14.34
C ILE A 65 20.43 -1.58 15.06
N GLU A 66 20.76 -0.32 14.78
CA GLU A 66 20.13 0.86 15.36
C GLU A 66 18.94 1.32 14.51
N ARG A 67 17.86 0.54 14.51
CA ARG A 67 16.59 0.88 13.84
C ARG A 67 15.48 1.02 14.85
N HIS A 68 14.86 2.18 14.91
CA HIS A 68 13.74 2.50 15.80
C HIS A 68 12.68 3.35 15.07
N PHE A 69 11.48 3.45 15.65
CA PHE A 69 10.30 4.06 15.00
C PHE A 69 10.00 3.40 13.64
N ILE A 70 10.16 2.07 13.61
CA ILE A 70 9.97 1.22 12.44
C ILE A 70 8.67 0.43 12.50
N ASN A 71 8.21 -0.01 11.34
CA ASN A 71 7.21 -1.05 11.20
C ASN A 71 7.80 -2.26 10.46
N CYS A 72 7.21 -3.43 10.70
CA CYS A 72 7.55 -4.64 9.97
C CYS A 72 6.30 -5.19 9.29
N VAL A 73 6.50 -5.88 8.17
CA VAL A 73 5.44 -6.57 7.45
C VAL A 73 5.87 -7.99 7.14
N SER A 74 5.02 -8.96 7.44
CA SER A 74 5.26 -10.38 7.14
C SER A 74 4.52 -10.76 5.86
N SER A 75 5.22 -11.36 4.90
CA SER A 75 4.60 -11.96 3.71
C SER A 75 5.42 -13.17 3.26
N GLY A 76 4.72 -14.29 3.02
CA GLY A 76 5.33 -15.56 2.67
C GLY A 76 6.43 -15.94 3.67
N ASN A 77 7.65 -16.14 3.16
CA ASN A 77 8.82 -16.51 3.97
C ASN A 77 9.72 -15.29 4.31
N GLY A 78 9.15 -14.08 4.35
CA GLY A 78 9.90 -12.85 4.56
C GLY A 78 9.26 -11.92 5.59
N ILE A 79 10.09 -11.32 6.44
CA ILE A 79 9.71 -10.13 7.22
C ILE A 79 10.50 -8.93 6.68
N TYR A 80 9.79 -7.88 6.30
CA TYR A 80 10.32 -6.70 5.64
C TYR A 80 10.33 -5.52 6.60
N VAL A 81 11.44 -4.78 6.67
CA VAL A 81 11.58 -3.58 7.50
C VAL A 81 12.29 -2.51 6.68
N TYR A 82 11.75 -1.29 6.68
CA TYR A 82 12.29 -0.15 5.95
C TYR A 82 12.67 1.01 6.88
N GLY A 83 13.76 1.73 6.60
CA GLY A 83 14.13 2.93 7.35
C GLY A 83 14.41 2.68 8.83
N GLY A 84 14.04 3.62 9.69
CA GLY A 84 14.21 3.50 11.14
C GLY A 84 15.36 4.25 11.77
N ASN A 85 16.09 5.07 10.99
CA ASN A 85 17.11 5.98 11.47
C ASN A 85 17.38 7.00 10.36
N ASP A 86 17.69 8.24 10.69
CA ASP A 86 17.73 9.36 9.74
C ASP A 86 18.65 9.14 8.53
N ASP A 87 19.71 8.35 8.68
CA ASP A 87 20.70 8.07 7.63
C ASP A 87 20.55 6.69 6.96
N LEU A 88 19.52 5.90 7.32
CA LEU A 88 19.35 4.53 6.83
C LEU A 88 18.35 4.43 5.67
N PHE A 89 18.79 4.79 4.46
CA PHE A 89 18.08 4.50 3.20
C PHE A 89 18.20 3.02 2.80
N SER A 90 17.72 2.12 3.64
CA SER A 90 17.79 0.68 3.36
C SER A 90 16.58 -0.06 3.87
N MET A 91 16.12 -0.99 3.04
CA MET A 91 15.17 -2.03 3.43
C MET A 91 15.94 -3.33 3.69
N ILE A 92 15.62 -3.98 4.80
CA ILE A 92 16.14 -5.29 5.17
C ILE A 92 14.99 -6.31 5.15
N ARG A 93 15.34 -7.55 4.85
CA ARG A 93 14.42 -8.68 4.82
C ARG A 93 15.02 -9.84 5.61
N LEU A 94 14.29 -10.33 6.61
CA LEU A 94 14.58 -11.58 7.30
C LEU A 94 13.89 -12.72 6.56
N ASN A 95 14.66 -13.70 6.09
CA ASN A 95 14.10 -14.96 5.66
C ASN A 95 13.80 -15.80 6.91
N VAL A 96 12.52 -16.07 7.19
CA VAL A 96 12.12 -16.70 8.46
C VAL A 96 12.37 -18.21 8.51
N SER A 97 12.59 -18.88 7.36
CA SER A 97 12.89 -20.32 7.34
C SER A 97 14.34 -20.63 7.73
N ASN A 98 15.27 -19.70 7.50
CA ASN A 98 16.70 -19.89 7.78
C ASN A 98 17.32 -18.79 8.64
N LEU A 99 16.53 -17.79 9.05
CA LEU A 99 16.92 -16.66 9.89
C LEU A 99 18.08 -15.83 9.29
N ILE A 100 18.15 -15.74 7.96
CA ILE A 100 19.17 -14.96 7.25
C ILE A 100 18.60 -13.60 6.85
N TRP A 101 19.28 -12.54 7.26
CA TRP A 101 19.05 -11.17 6.84
C TRP A 101 19.66 -10.89 5.47
N SER A 102 18.93 -10.10 4.69
CA SER A 102 19.35 -9.59 3.40
C SER A 102 18.98 -8.13 3.27
N THR A 103 19.79 -7.38 2.54
CA THR A 103 19.54 -5.96 2.25
C THR A 103 19.04 -5.82 0.83
N PHE A 104 18.05 -4.96 0.63
CA PHE A 104 17.61 -4.58 -0.70
C PHE A 104 18.72 -3.89 -1.49
N SER A 105 18.90 -4.26 -2.76
CA SER A 105 19.97 -3.76 -3.63
C SER A 105 19.47 -3.01 -4.88
N GLY A 106 18.19 -2.67 -4.95
CA GLY A 106 17.60 -1.93 -6.07
C GLY A 106 17.56 -0.41 -5.85
N ILE A 107 16.87 0.30 -6.74
CA ILE A 107 16.61 1.73 -6.60
C ILE A 107 15.54 1.95 -5.53
N MET A 108 15.90 2.69 -4.49
CA MET A 108 15.00 3.06 -3.39
C MET A 108 14.17 4.30 -3.74
N VAL A 109 13.03 4.48 -3.07
CA VAL A 109 12.39 5.80 -2.99
C VAL A 109 13.25 6.77 -2.16
N PRO A 110 13.27 8.08 -2.47
CA PRO A 110 14.25 9.02 -1.91
C PRO A 110 13.92 9.52 -0.49
N PHE A 111 13.28 8.71 0.35
CA PHE A 111 12.82 9.14 1.67
C PHE A 111 13.12 8.07 2.72
N VAL A 112 13.73 8.43 3.86
CA VAL A 112 13.84 7.55 5.02
C VAL A 112 12.71 7.84 6.00
N PRO A 113 11.64 7.04 6.03
CA PRO A 113 10.57 7.27 6.97
C PRO A 113 10.92 6.70 8.34
N VAL A 114 10.62 7.49 9.36
CA VAL A 114 10.45 7.10 10.77
C VAL A 114 9.03 7.45 11.20
N GLY A 115 8.45 6.67 12.11
CA GLY A 115 7.08 6.91 12.60
C GLY A 115 6.00 6.74 11.53
N TYR A 116 6.29 6.00 10.47
CA TYR A 116 5.35 5.62 9.41
C TYR A 116 4.58 4.35 9.81
N SER A 117 3.53 4.03 9.07
CA SER A 117 2.89 2.71 9.10
C SER A 117 3.13 1.96 7.79
N ALA A 118 3.20 0.63 7.85
CA ALA A 118 3.35 -0.22 6.67
C ALA A 118 2.28 -1.30 6.65
N THR A 119 1.69 -1.52 5.47
CA THR A 119 0.55 -2.42 5.29
C THR A 119 0.78 -3.34 4.10
N LEU A 120 0.58 -4.64 4.30
CA LEU A 120 0.55 -5.61 3.20
C LEU A 120 -0.76 -5.50 2.42
N LEU A 121 -0.66 -5.35 1.10
CA LEU A 121 -1.76 -5.33 0.15
C LEU A 121 -1.64 -6.55 -0.77
N ASN A 122 -2.74 -7.32 -0.85
CA ASN A 122 -2.91 -8.46 -1.76
C ASN A 122 -1.77 -9.49 -1.69
N ASP A 123 -1.11 -9.62 -0.55
CA ASP A 123 0.08 -10.47 -0.31
C ASP A 123 1.32 -10.17 -1.18
N THR A 124 1.24 -9.23 -2.12
CA THR A 124 2.30 -8.93 -3.09
C THR A 124 2.97 -7.60 -2.88
N SER A 125 2.34 -6.65 -2.19
CA SER A 125 2.85 -5.28 -2.14
C SER A 125 2.76 -4.68 -0.74
N ILE A 126 3.74 -3.88 -0.35
CA ILE A 126 3.77 -3.19 0.93
C ILE A 126 3.59 -1.70 0.67
N LEU A 127 2.49 -1.15 1.17
CA LEU A 127 2.21 0.29 1.14
C LEU A 127 2.74 0.94 2.42
N TYR A 128 3.50 2.02 2.27
CA TYR A 128 4.02 2.80 3.37
C TYR A 128 3.25 4.13 3.46
N ILE A 129 2.77 4.47 4.65
CA ILE A 129 1.88 5.62 4.87
C ILE A 129 2.47 6.52 5.94
N GLY A 130 2.52 7.82 5.63
CA GLY A 130 2.99 8.87 6.53
C GLY A 130 4.45 8.70 6.97
N GLY A 131 4.74 9.19 8.17
CA GLY A 131 6.10 9.27 8.69
C GLY A 131 6.79 10.58 8.31
N GLY A 132 8.07 10.67 8.64
CA GLY A 132 8.91 11.80 8.28
C GLY A 132 10.39 11.43 8.36
N THR A 133 11.25 12.44 8.21
CA THR A 133 12.71 12.31 8.28
C THR A 133 13.30 13.42 9.17
N ASN A 134 14.56 13.27 9.58
CA ASN A 134 15.31 14.18 10.46
C ASN A 134 14.77 14.22 11.90
N LEU A 135 14.42 13.07 12.50
CA LEU A 135 14.00 13.05 13.91
C LEU A 135 15.16 13.35 14.88
N ARG A 136 16.39 13.06 14.48
CA ARG A 136 17.61 13.07 15.31
C ARG A 136 18.76 13.89 14.72
N SER A 137 18.71 14.30 13.45
CA SER A 137 19.82 14.97 12.74
C SER A 137 20.04 16.44 13.12
N GLY A 138 19.30 17.00 14.08
CA GLY A 138 19.36 18.43 14.45
C GLY A 138 18.83 19.38 13.35
N ALA A 139 18.47 18.85 12.18
CA ALA A 139 17.75 19.53 11.13
C ALA A 139 16.25 19.57 11.45
N ASN A 140 15.51 20.42 10.73
CA ASN A 140 14.05 20.48 10.87
C ASN A 140 13.41 19.17 10.42
N PHE A 141 12.56 18.62 11.29
CA PHE A 141 11.77 17.44 10.99
C PHE A 141 10.87 17.70 9.77
N SER A 142 10.95 16.81 8.77
CA SER A 142 10.16 16.90 7.54
C SER A 142 9.16 15.77 7.47
N TYR A 143 7.87 16.11 7.49
CA TYR A 143 6.80 15.13 7.32
C TYR A 143 6.70 14.69 5.86
N LEU A 144 6.39 13.41 5.65
CA LEU A 144 6.09 12.89 4.32
C LEU A 144 4.65 13.22 3.93
N SER A 145 4.51 13.77 2.73
CA SER A 145 3.22 14.05 2.12
C SER A 145 2.45 12.77 1.84
N LEU A 146 1.12 12.83 1.93
CA LEU A 146 0.21 11.71 1.66
C LEU A 146 -0.38 11.74 0.25
N ASP A 147 0.03 12.70 -0.60
CA ASP A 147 -0.34 12.81 -2.02
C ASP A 147 0.33 11.77 -2.92
N LYS A 148 1.45 11.20 -2.48
CA LYS A 148 2.15 10.10 -3.13
C LYS A 148 2.69 9.14 -2.08
N LEU A 149 2.26 7.89 -2.12
CA LEU A 149 2.66 6.88 -1.14
C LEU A 149 3.69 5.93 -1.74
N PRO A 150 4.77 5.59 -1.01
CA PRO A 150 5.67 4.52 -1.42
C PRO A 150 4.97 3.16 -1.43
N LEU A 151 5.10 2.44 -2.53
CA LEU A 151 4.63 1.08 -2.70
C LEU A 151 5.80 0.19 -3.12
N TYR A 152 6.11 -0.81 -2.31
CA TYR A 152 7.10 -1.83 -2.62
C TYR A 152 6.40 -3.09 -3.11
N ASN A 153 6.73 -3.55 -4.32
CA ASN A 153 6.25 -4.83 -4.83
C ASN A 153 7.27 -5.92 -4.50
N ILE A 154 6.80 -6.92 -3.75
CA ILE A 154 7.59 -8.04 -3.24
C ILE A 154 8.02 -8.97 -4.37
N ASN A 155 7.19 -9.16 -5.38
CA ASN A 155 7.40 -10.17 -6.43
C ASN A 155 8.48 -9.75 -7.42
N ASP A 156 8.46 -8.48 -7.84
CA ASP A 156 9.45 -7.93 -8.78
C ASP A 156 10.61 -7.22 -8.05
N ASN A 157 10.53 -7.10 -6.72
CA ASN A 157 11.51 -6.42 -5.89
C ASN A 157 11.72 -4.97 -6.35
N THR A 158 10.64 -4.24 -6.60
CA THR A 158 10.68 -2.85 -7.08
C THR A 158 9.92 -1.89 -6.17
N TRP A 159 10.36 -0.64 -6.21
CA TRP A 159 9.67 0.49 -5.57
C TRP A 159 8.95 1.34 -6.60
N SER A 160 7.81 1.87 -6.20
CA SER A 160 7.06 2.86 -6.95
C SER A 160 6.45 3.91 -6.00
N LEU A 161 5.98 5.02 -6.57
CA LEU A 161 5.19 6.02 -5.87
C LEU A 161 3.77 6.00 -6.46
N VAL A 162 2.78 5.66 -5.64
CA VAL A 162 1.38 5.69 -6.07
C VAL A 162 0.79 7.05 -5.77
N PRO A 163 0.30 7.80 -6.77
CA PRO A 163 -0.40 9.05 -6.51
C PRO A 163 -1.72 8.77 -5.80
N THR A 164 -2.06 9.62 -4.84
CA THR A 164 -3.35 9.59 -4.16
C THR A 164 -4.18 10.80 -4.56
N SER A 165 -5.48 10.75 -4.28
CA SER A 165 -6.41 11.83 -4.59
C SER A 165 -7.55 11.89 -3.56
N GLY A 166 -8.51 12.79 -3.76
CA GLY A 166 -9.62 13.00 -2.83
C GLY A 166 -9.27 13.96 -1.70
N SER A 167 -9.82 13.72 -0.51
CA SER A 167 -9.56 14.54 0.67
C SER A 167 -8.27 14.07 1.34
N ILE A 168 -7.13 14.51 0.80
CA ILE A 168 -5.81 14.07 1.29
C ILE A 168 -5.61 14.57 2.73
N PRO A 169 -5.32 13.69 3.71
CA PRO A 169 -5.09 14.08 5.09
C PRO A 169 -3.81 14.91 5.24
N SER A 170 -3.72 15.68 6.33
CA SER A 170 -2.45 16.33 6.69
C SER A 170 -1.34 15.29 6.95
N PRO A 171 -0.08 15.59 6.56
CA PRO A 171 1.09 14.78 6.90
C PRO A 171 1.20 14.52 8.40
N ARG A 172 1.65 13.32 8.79
CA ARG A 172 1.57 12.82 10.17
C ARG A 172 2.55 11.70 10.47
N ILE A 173 2.87 11.49 11.75
CA ILE A 173 3.73 10.41 12.25
C ILE A 173 3.09 9.73 13.46
N ASP A 174 3.58 8.54 13.80
CA ASP A 174 3.16 7.78 14.98
C ASP A 174 1.63 7.56 15.02
N HIS A 175 1.04 7.51 13.82
CA HIS A 175 -0.36 7.20 13.56
C HIS A 175 -0.56 5.68 13.48
N GLY A 176 -1.80 5.25 13.63
CA GLY A 176 -2.22 3.88 13.35
C GLY A 176 -2.76 3.79 11.93
N ALA A 177 -2.45 2.71 11.23
CA ALA A 177 -3.10 2.37 9.96
C ALA A 177 -3.47 0.89 9.97
N VAL A 178 -4.75 0.60 9.68
CA VAL A 178 -5.29 -0.76 9.75
C VAL A 178 -6.03 -1.07 8.46
N PHE A 179 -5.57 -2.10 7.76
CA PHE A 179 -6.21 -2.60 6.55
C PHE A 179 -7.41 -3.47 6.89
N ILE A 180 -8.51 -3.26 6.17
CA ILE A 180 -9.73 -4.06 6.19
C ILE A 180 -9.82 -4.75 4.82
N PRO A 181 -9.30 -5.98 4.66
CA PRO A 181 -9.20 -6.65 3.37
C PRO A 181 -10.55 -6.79 2.65
N GLN A 182 -11.61 -7.09 3.41
CA GLN A 182 -12.97 -7.26 2.89
C GLN A 182 -13.47 -6.05 2.10
N TYR A 183 -12.95 -4.85 2.40
CA TYR A 183 -13.36 -3.58 1.82
C TYR A 183 -12.30 -2.94 0.93
N ASN A 184 -11.10 -3.53 0.82
CA ASN A 184 -9.93 -2.90 0.22
C ASN A 184 -9.72 -1.47 0.74
N GLN A 185 -9.79 -1.32 2.06
CA GLN A 185 -9.75 -0.01 2.71
C GLN A 185 -8.79 -0.01 3.88
N ILE A 186 -7.94 1.01 3.96
CA ILE A 186 -7.13 1.29 5.16
C ILE A 186 -7.83 2.39 5.94
N LEU A 187 -8.01 2.19 7.24
CA LEU A 187 -8.35 3.26 8.17
C LEU A 187 -7.09 3.78 8.84
N MET A 188 -6.90 5.09 8.80
CA MET A 188 -5.77 5.80 9.39
C MET A 188 -6.26 6.67 10.55
N PHE A 189 -5.59 6.54 11.69
CA PHE A 189 -6.01 7.06 12.98
C PHE A 189 -4.95 8.02 13.53
N TYR A 190 -5.38 9.22 13.93
CA TYR A 190 -4.59 10.15 14.75
C TYR A 190 -3.20 10.50 14.17
N GLY A 191 -2.18 10.73 15.01
CA GLY A 191 -0.81 11.06 14.60
C GLY A 191 -0.58 12.50 14.09
N SER A 192 -1.59 13.36 14.18
CA SER A 192 -1.50 14.80 13.95
C SER A 192 -2.42 15.56 14.91
N SER A 193 -2.56 16.87 14.79
CA SER A 193 -3.57 17.63 15.56
C SER A 193 -5.02 17.31 15.14
N ASP A 194 -5.20 16.68 13.98
CA ASP A 194 -6.49 16.28 13.44
C ASP A 194 -6.89 14.88 13.94
N ALA A 195 -7.97 14.82 14.72
CA ALA A 195 -8.52 13.58 15.28
C ALA A 195 -9.48 12.84 14.32
N SER A 196 -9.69 13.34 13.10
CA SER A 196 -10.50 12.65 12.09
C SER A 196 -9.88 11.29 11.74
N ILE A 197 -10.75 10.29 11.55
CA ILE A 197 -10.33 8.99 11.03
C ILE A 197 -10.44 9.03 9.52
N TRP A 198 -9.33 8.75 8.85
CA TRP A 198 -9.23 8.81 7.40
C TRP A 198 -9.36 7.41 6.81
N ALA A 199 -9.99 7.31 5.64
CA ALA A 199 -10.14 6.08 4.90
C ALA A 199 -9.45 6.21 3.54
N LEU A 200 -8.58 5.26 3.22
CA LEU A 200 -7.93 5.11 1.92
C LEU A 200 -8.51 3.90 1.19
N ASP A 201 -9.17 4.12 0.05
CA ASP A 201 -9.48 3.06 -0.91
C ASP A 201 -8.16 2.57 -1.53
N THR A 202 -7.79 1.31 -1.33
CA THR A 202 -6.49 0.78 -1.77
C THR A 202 -6.49 0.28 -3.22
N LEU A 203 -7.65 0.27 -3.89
CA LEU A 203 -7.73 -0.04 -5.33
C LEU A 203 -7.57 1.22 -6.17
N LYS A 204 -8.11 2.35 -5.69
CA LYS A 204 -8.09 3.64 -6.40
C LYS A 204 -7.13 4.66 -5.81
N PHE A 205 -6.60 4.40 -4.62
CA PHE A 205 -5.78 5.34 -3.83
C PHE A 205 -6.47 6.68 -3.59
N VAL A 206 -7.76 6.63 -3.23
CA VAL A 206 -8.59 7.81 -2.94
C VAL A 206 -8.80 7.93 -1.43
N TRP A 207 -8.42 9.08 -0.88
CA TRP A 207 -8.66 9.44 0.50
C TRP A 207 -10.05 10.04 0.71
N SER A 208 -10.65 9.70 1.84
CA SER A 208 -11.92 10.22 2.33
C SER A 208 -11.94 10.23 3.86
N ILE A 209 -12.88 10.96 4.47
CA ILE A 209 -13.13 10.87 5.91
C ILE A 209 -14.00 9.64 6.17
N ALA A 210 -13.62 8.81 7.13
CA ALA A 210 -14.37 7.63 7.50
C ALA A 210 -15.71 8.01 8.13
N SER A 211 -16.79 7.32 7.72
CA SER A 211 -18.12 7.56 8.26
C SER A 211 -18.33 6.78 9.56
N ILE A 212 -18.36 7.51 10.68
CA ILE A 212 -18.56 6.97 12.03
C ILE A 212 -19.90 7.46 12.56
N SER A 213 -20.78 6.54 12.96
CA SER A 213 -22.19 6.87 13.23
C SER A 213 -22.46 7.40 14.64
N ASN A 214 -21.46 7.39 15.52
CA ASN A 214 -21.60 7.83 16.91
C ASN A 214 -20.33 8.49 17.43
N ILE A 215 -20.50 9.35 18.44
CA ILE A 215 -19.39 9.90 19.20
C ILE A 215 -18.81 8.79 20.08
N GLY A 216 -17.49 8.68 20.08
CA GLY A 216 -16.72 7.73 20.87
C GLY A 216 -15.24 7.82 20.50
N GLY A 217 -14.44 6.87 20.99
CA GLY A 217 -13.00 6.91 20.79
C GLY A 217 -12.33 8.02 21.61
N SER A 218 -11.04 8.26 21.31
CA SER A 218 -10.29 9.34 21.93
C SER A 218 -10.75 10.68 21.34
N GLN A 219 -11.06 11.65 22.20
CA GLN A 219 -11.43 13.01 21.77
C GLN A 219 -10.19 13.86 21.49
N THR A 220 -9.03 13.42 21.95
CA THR A 220 -7.72 13.99 21.63
C THR A 220 -6.97 13.05 20.70
N SER A 221 -6.14 13.62 19.84
CA SER A 221 -5.29 12.83 18.97
C SER A 221 -4.27 12.04 19.77
N LEU A 222 -4.13 10.76 19.43
CA LEU A 222 -3.16 9.84 20.00
C LEU A 222 -1.93 9.71 19.10
N PHE A 223 -0.78 9.47 19.74
CA PHE A 223 0.49 9.19 19.10
C PHE A 223 1.11 7.94 19.72
N SER A 224 1.88 7.18 18.94
CA SER A 224 2.65 6.03 19.41
C SER A 224 1.78 4.97 20.12
N PHE A 225 0.51 4.85 19.70
CA PHE A 225 -0.45 3.85 20.18
C PHE A 225 -0.38 2.58 19.33
N THR A 226 -1.04 1.51 19.77
CA THR A 226 -1.19 0.29 18.97
C THR A 226 -2.58 0.19 18.37
N SER A 227 -2.67 -0.30 17.14
CA SER A 227 -3.94 -0.57 16.47
C SER A 227 -3.91 -1.87 15.67
N ILE A 228 -4.96 -2.71 15.79
CA ILE A 228 -5.04 -4.00 15.10
C ILE A 228 -6.49 -4.39 14.79
N LEU A 229 -6.72 -5.00 13.63
CA LEU A 229 -8.00 -5.62 13.26
C LEU A 229 -8.09 -7.02 13.86
N VAL A 230 -9.16 -7.31 14.60
CA VAL A 230 -9.48 -8.65 15.11
C VAL A 230 -10.97 -8.91 14.89
N GLY A 231 -11.28 -9.87 14.01
CA GLY A 231 -12.66 -10.11 13.55
C GLY A 231 -13.23 -8.86 12.87
N ALA A 232 -14.40 -8.41 13.30
CA ALA A 232 -15.05 -7.22 12.77
C ALA A 232 -14.69 -5.91 13.52
N TYR A 233 -13.63 -5.91 14.32
CA TYR A 233 -13.29 -4.78 15.19
C TYR A 233 -11.85 -4.33 15.05
N ILE A 234 -11.64 -3.02 15.04
CA ILE A 234 -10.32 -2.42 15.21
C ILE A 234 -10.15 -2.06 16.68
N PHE A 235 -9.12 -2.64 17.27
CA PHE A 235 -8.66 -2.35 18.62
C PHE A 235 -7.65 -1.23 18.57
N ILE A 236 -7.80 -0.22 19.43
CA ILE A 236 -6.86 0.88 19.59
C ILE A 236 -6.54 1.00 21.07
N GLY A 237 -5.28 0.90 21.45
CA GLY A 237 -4.87 0.89 22.83
C GLY A 237 -3.69 1.80 23.09
N PHE A 238 -3.71 2.42 24.27
CA PHE A 238 -2.59 3.14 24.84
C PHE A 238 -2.15 4.36 24.01
N GLY A 239 -0.87 4.70 24.10
CA GLY A 239 -0.25 5.80 23.39
C GLY A 239 -0.15 7.07 24.22
N ARG A 240 0.22 8.13 23.52
CA ARG A 240 0.45 9.46 24.07
C ARG A 240 -0.62 10.41 23.59
N SER A 241 -1.09 11.27 24.47
CA SER A 241 -2.01 12.35 24.15
C SER A 241 -1.27 13.69 24.24
N ASN A 242 -1.69 14.66 23.43
CA ASN A 242 -1.25 16.05 23.58
C ASN A 242 -2.02 16.80 24.68
N ASP A 243 -2.88 16.11 25.44
CA ASP A 243 -3.50 16.66 26.64
C ASP A 243 -2.43 16.97 27.69
N SER A 244 -2.47 18.19 28.25
CA SER A 244 -1.48 18.72 29.18
C SER A 244 -1.48 18.04 30.54
N THR A 245 -2.50 17.23 30.84
CA THR A 245 -2.69 16.58 32.14
C THR A 245 -2.14 15.16 32.19
N ASP A 246 -2.33 14.36 31.14
CA ASP A 246 -1.84 12.99 31.02
C ASP A 246 -1.22 12.74 29.64
N LEU A 247 0.11 12.79 29.57
CA LEU A 247 0.88 12.59 28.33
C LEU A 247 0.85 11.14 27.82
N VAL A 248 0.40 10.20 28.64
CA VAL A 248 0.24 8.78 28.31
C VAL A 248 -1.13 8.31 28.77
N THR A 249 -1.78 7.47 27.97
CA THR A 249 -3.09 6.91 28.31
C THR A 249 -3.03 5.41 28.47
N ASN A 250 -3.79 4.88 29.43
CA ASN A 250 -4.09 3.45 29.55
C ASN A 250 -5.44 3.09 28.89
N ASN A 251 -6.07 4.04 28.19
CA ASN A 251 -7.37 3.85 27.57
C ASN A 251 -7.30 2.85 26.41
N PHE A 252 -8.45 2.23 26.20
CA PHE A 252 -8.65 1.23 25.18
C PHE A 252 -9.96 1.49 24.45
N PHE A 253 -9.91 1.53 23.13
CA PHE A 253 -11.02 1.88 22.27
C PHE A 253 -11.29 0.75 21.28
N LEU A 254 -12.57 0.57 20.96
CA LEU A 254 -13.03 -0.47 20.07
C LEU A 254 -13.91 0.13 18.98
N LEU A 255 -13.45 0.05 17.73
CA LEU A 255 -14.22 0.48 16.57
C LEU A 255 -14.79 -0.75 15.86
N ASP A 256 -16.11 -0.86 15.86
CA ASP A 256 -16.84 -1.82 15.05
C ASP A 256 -16.78 -1.40 13.58
N VAL A 257 -16.15 -2.24 12.78
CA VAL A 257 -15.99 -2.07 11.33
C VAL A 257 -16.78 -3.12 10.53
N SER A 258 -17.77 -3.76 11.16
CA SER A 258 -18.61 -4.78 10.51
C SER A 258 -19.39 -4.27 9.30
N GLN A 259 -19.64 -2.95 9.21
CA GLN A 259 -20.31 -2.32 8.07
C GLN A 259 -19.43 -1.23 7.48
N LYS A 260 -19.03 -1.40 6.22
CA LYS A 260 -18.28 -0.38 5.49
C LYS A 260 -19.06 0.94 5.49
N ASP A 261 -18.36 2.04 5.76
CA ASP A 261 -18.90 3.41 5.78
C ASP A 261 -20.03 3.63 6.83
N ASN A 262 -20.16 2.76 7.83
CA ASN A 262 -21.06 2.92 8.99
C ASN A 262 -20.39 2.39 10.26
N TYR A 263 -19.17 2.84 10.51
CA TYR A 263 -18.36 2.37 11.63
C TYR A 263 -18.88 2.92 12.95
N LYS A 264 -18.72 2.16 14.03
CA LYS A 264 -19.27 2.55 15.34
C LYS A 264 -18.30 2.30 16.46
N TRP A 265 -18.10 3.31 17.31
CA TRP A 265 -17.42 3.08 18.57
C TRP A 265 -18.30 2.25 19.49
N VAL A 266 -17.74 1.19 20.06
CA VAL A 266 -18.43 0.27 20.97
C VAL A 266 -17.59 0.01 22.21
N THR A 267 -18.18 -0.60 23.24
CA THR A 267 -17.50 -0.95 24.50
C THR A 267 -17.41 -2.46 24.72
N ILE A 268 -18.09 -3.25 23.90
CA ILE A 268 -18.19 -4.71 24.02
C ILE A 268 -17.68 -5.34 22.72
N TYR A 269 -16.74 -6.27 22.87
CA TYR A 269 -16.25 -7.12 21.80
C TYR A 269 -17.14 -8.36 21.68
N ASP A 270 -17.65 -8.62 20.47
CA ASP A 270 -18.36 -9.83 20.12
C ASP A 270 -17.51 -10.68 19.15
N PRO A 271 -16.91 -11.79 19.59
CA PRO A 271 -16.06 -12.61 18.73
C PRO A 271 -16.83 -13.31 17.59
N THR A 272 -18.15 -13.38 17.67
CA THR A 272 -18.98 -14.02 16.62
C THR A 272 -19.27 -13.08 15.46
N LYS A 273 -19.11 -11.77 15.66
CA LYS A 273 -19.42 -10.75 14.66
C LYS A 273 -18.41 -10.77 13.51
N GLN A 274 -18.93 -10.73 12.29
CA GLN A 274 -18.15 -10.77 11.06
C GLN A 274 -18.26 -9.47 10.27
N LEU A 275 -17.27 -9.21 9.43
CA LEU A 275 -17.34 -8.16 8.41
C LEU A 275 -18.45 -8.53 7.42
N GLN A 276 -19.26 -7.54 7.01
CA GLN A 276 -20.26 -7.77 5.99
C GLN A 276 -19.58 -8.04 4.64
N SER A 277 -20.13 -8.97 3.88
CA SER A 277 -19.76 -9.14 2.48
C SER A 277 -20.11 -7.87 1.72
N VAL A 278 -19.15 -7.33 0.98
CA VAL A 278 -19.47 -6.32 -0.02
C VAL A 278 -20.21 -7.05 -1.13
N ASN A 279 -21.54 -6.89 -1.17
CA ASN A 279 -22.29 -7.30 -2.35
C ASN A 279 -21.73 -6.47 -3.51
N LEU A 280 -20.99 -7.13 -4.40
CA LEU A 280 -20.79 -6.64 -5.75
C LEU A 280 -22.18 -6.58 -6.38
N THR A 281 -22.92 -5.49 -6.14
CA THR A 281 -23.95 -5.10 -7.09
C THR A 281 -23.19 -4.78 -8.37
N THR A 282 -23.02 -5.79 -9.21
CA THR A 282 -22.88 -5.58 -10.63
C THR A 282 -24.13 -4.82 -11.04
N SER A 283 -24.05 -3.48 -11.01
CA SER A 283 -24.94 -2.66 -11.80
C SER A 283 -24.65 -3.06 -13.24
N THR A 284 -25.34 -4.07 -13.75
CA THR A 284 -25.55 -4.24 -15.18
C THR A 284 -26.32 -3.01 -15.61
N SER A 285 -25.61 -1.90 -15.85
CA SER A 285 -26.11 -0.90 -16.75
C SER A 285 -26.20 -1.60 -18.10
N SER A 286 -27.42 -2.05 -18.44
CA SER A 286 -27.75 -2.37 -19.82
C SER A 286 -27.21 -1.22 -20.66
N PRO A 287 -26.36 -1.47 -21.67
CA PRO A 287 -25.89 -0.39 -22.51
C PRO A 287 -27.16 0.25 -23.09
N SER A 288 -27.35 1.54 -22.84
CA SER A 288 -28.43 2.29 -23.46
C SER A 288 -28.37 1.98 -24.96
N SER A 289 -29.50 1.54 -25.53
CA SER A 289 -29.65 1.05 -26.90
C SER A 289 -28.98 1.93 -27.97
N ASN A 290 -28.75 3.20 -27.65
CA ASN A 290 -28.12 4.18 -28.51
C ASN A 290 -26.60 3.95 -28.70
N ILE A 291 -25.86 3.43 -27.71
CA ILE A 291 -24.40 3.23 -27.85
C ILE A 291 -24.11 2.00 -28.72
N ALA A 292 -24.87 0.91 -28.57
CA ALA A 292 -24.74 -0.27 -29.42
C ALA A 292 -25.13 0.04 -30.88
N ALA A 293 -26.14 0.87 -31.10
CA ALA A 293 -26.53 1.33 -32.44
C ALA A 293 -25.47 2.24 -33.09
N ILE A 294 -24.85 3.14 -32.32
CA ILE A 294 -23.77 4.02 -32.82
C ILE A 294 -22.53 3.19 -33.17
N ILE A 295 -22.12 2.26 -32.31
CA ILE A 295 -20.97 1.38 -32.56
C ILE A 295 -21.25 0.46 -33.77
N GLY A 296 -22.44 -0.15 -33.84
CA GLY A 296 -22.85 -0.97 -34.98
C GLY A 296 -22.90 -0.20 -36.31
N GLY A 297 -23.36 1.06 -36.28
CA GLY A 297 -23.39 1.93 -37.45
C GLY A 297 -22.00 2.32 -37.96
N ILE A 298 -21.06 2.61 -37.06
CA ILE A 298 -19.68 2.97 -37.43
C ILE A 298 -18.94 1.77 -38.01
N PHE A 299 -19.00 0.60 -37.35
CA PHE A 299 -18.32 -0.61 -37.84
C PHE A 299 -18.97 -1.17 -39.10
N GLY A 300 -20.30 -1.14 -39.21
CA GLY A 300 -21.02 -1.54 -40.42
C GLY A 300 -20.73 -0.64 -41.63
N GLY A 301 -20.66 0.68 -41.40
CA GLY A 301 -20.30 1.66 -42.44
C GLY A 301 -18.87 1.50 -42.94
N LEU A 302 -17.91 1.30 -42.03
CA LEU A 302 -16.50 1.06 -42.40
C LEU A 302 -16.31 -0.25 -43.16
N ALA A 303 -16.95 -1.34 -42.72
CA ALA A 303 -16.89 -2.62 -43.42
C ALA A 303 -17.52 -2.54 -44.83
N GLY A 304 -18.68 -1.87 -44.95
CA GLY A 304 -19.33 -1.64 -46.24
C GLY A 304 -18.47 -0.82 -47.21
N LEU A 305 -17.81 0.23 -46.71
CA LEU A 305 -16.91 1.06 -47.52
C LEU A 305 -15.70 0.25 -48.03
N ILE A 306 -15.09 -0.57 -47.18
CA ILE A 306 -13.96 -1.45 -47.56
C ILE A 306 -14.39 -2.47 -48.62
N ILE A 307 -15.59 -3.06 -48.48
CA ILE A 307 -16.15 -3.99 -49.48
C ILE A 307 -16.39 -3.27 -50.82
N LEU A 308 -16.94 -2.06 -50.80
CA LEU A 308 -17.16 -1.29 -52.04
C LEU A 308 -15.85 -0.89 -52.72
N ILE A 309 -14.83 -0.48 -51.96
CA ILE A 309 -13.50 -0.14 -52.50
C ILE A 309 -12.85 -1.39 -53.11
N THR A 310 -12.91 -2.53 -52.43
CA THR A 310 -12.34 -3.78 -52.95
C THR A 310 -13.06 -4.26 -54.22
N ILE A 311 -14.39 -4.17 -54.28
CA ILE A 311 -15.15 -4.46 -55.50
C ILE A 311 -14.77 -3.49 -56.63
N ALA A 312 -14.67 -2.20 -56.36
CA ALA A 312 -14.27 -1.20 -57.36
C ALA A 312 -12.87 -1.48 -57.92
N VAL A 313 -11.90 -1.82 -57.07
CA VAL A 313 -10.54 -2.20 -57.48
C VAL A 313 -10.55 -3.47 -58.34
N LEU A 314 -11.36 -4.47 -57.98
CA LEU A 314 -11.49 -5.70 -58.77
C LEU A 314 -12.14 -5.45 -60.14
N ILE A 315 -13.13 -4.56 -60.22
CA ILE A 315 -13.74 -4.13 -61.49
C ILE A 315 -12.71 -3.39 -62.35
N VAL A 316 -11.98 -2.43 -61.79
CA VAL A 316 -10.92 -1.71 -62.52
C VAL A 316 -9.84 -2.67 -63.01
N LYS A 317 -9.42 -3.66 -62.20
CA LYS A 317 -8.48 -4.70 -62.66
C LYS A 317 -9.06 -5.59 -63.77
N ARG A 318 -10.36 -5.90 -63.71
CA ARG A 318 -11.02 -6.77 -64.69
C ARG A 318 -11.28 -6.07 -66.02
N TYR A 319 -11.48 -4.76 -66.02
CA TYR A 319 -11.83 -3.99 -67.23
C TYR A 319 -10.72 -3.03 -67.73
N GLY A 320 -9.70 -2.75 -66.92
CA GLY A 320 -8.56 -1.88 -67.26
C GLY A 320 -7.47 -2.52 -68.15
N HIS A 321 -7.70 -3.73 -68.65
CA HIS A 321 -6.82 -4.42 -69.60
C HIS A 321 -7.45 -4.62 -70.98
N SER A 322 -8.30 -3.69 -71.39
CA SER A 322 -8.70 -3.59 -72.79
C SER A 322 -8.63 -2.12 -73.24
N SER A 323 -7.84 -1.90 -74.30
CA SER A 323 -7.78 -0.71 -75.18
C SER A 323 -6.47 0.10 -75.12
N HIS A 324 -5.41 -0.43 -75.75
CA HIS A 324 -4.52 0.42 -76.56
C HIS A 324 -5.13 0.58 -77.95
N PRO A 325 -5.17 1.79 -78.53
CA PRO A 325 -5.18 1.96 -79.97
C PRO A 325 -3.86 2.56 -80.46
N ALA A 326 -3.34 1.94 -81.53
CA ALA A 326 -2.29 2.47 -82.38
C ALA A 326 -2.76 3.72 -83.12
N LEU A 327 -1.86 4.68 -83.34
CA LEU A 327 -2.03 5.78 -84.29
C LEU A 327 -0.80 5.85 -85.20
N VAL A 328 -1.09 5.81 -86.49
CA VAL A 328 -0.16 5.78 -87.63
C VAL A 328 -0.18 7.15 -88.32
N THR A 329 1.03 7.68 -88.50
CA THR A 329 1.57 8.64 -89.50
C THR A 329 0.95 10.02 -89.75
N SER A 330 1.84 11.03 -89.74
CA SER A 330 2.03 11.94 -90.87
C SER A 330 3.52 12.25 -91.06
N GLN A 331 4.04 12.02 -92.28
CA GLN A 331 5.36 12.43 -92.73
C GLN A 331 5.40 13.95 -92.96
N GLU A 332 6.51 14.58 -92.58
CA GLU A 332 7.06 15.71 -93.34
C GLU A 332 8.59 15.61 -93.35
N ASN A 333 9.15 16.00 -94.49
CA ASN A 333 10.45 15.64 -95.04
C ASN A 333 11.30 16.92 -95.14
N LEU A 334 12.63 16.82 -95.04
CA LEU A 334 13.73 17.77 -95.38
C LEU A 334 14.82 17.65 -94.30
N GLY A 335 16.10 17.40 -94.57
CA GLY A 335 16.87 17.25 -95.79
C GLY A 335 18.33 16.95 -95.40
N ASN A 336 19.01 16.20 -96.27
CA ASN A 336 20.45 15.91 -96.20
C ASN A 336 21.32 17.20 -96.21
N GLN A 337 22.48 17.16 -95.55
CA GLN A 337 23.81 17.09 -96.21
C GLN A 337 24.96 16.99 -95.17
N PRO A 338 26.13 16.45 -95.56
CA PRO A 338 27.24 16.05 -94.69
C PRO A 338 28.47 16.99 -94.76
N ILE A 339 29.36 16.88 -93.76
CA ILE A 339 30.83 16.62 -93.80
C ILE A 339 31.24 16.35 -92.34
#